data_AF-A0A7J2NFT4-F1
#
_entry.id   AF-A0A7J2NFT4-F1
#
_cell.length_a   1.000
_cell.length_b   1.000
_cell.length_c   1.000
_cell.angle_alpha   90.00
_cell.angle_beta   90.00
_cell.angle_gamma   90.00
#
_symmetry.space_group_name_H-M   'P 1'
#
loop_
_entity.id
_entity.type
_entity.pdbx_description
1 polymer ?
#
loop_
_entity_poly.entity_id
_entity_poly.type
_entity_poly.pdbx_seq_one_letter_code
_entity_poly.pdbx_strand_id
1 'polypeptide(L)'
;MDSLRLLSSSLKYYSRHDVQEAIAEASFCREAVPKILHKGSLIFGKRPSSIAYPADVLAFAKQRATSFHISEERWKDPMSISSALPEKEFNRNRIGWDLILDIDFPFFEASKLIAHYILEALYSHGIKESYVKFSGNKGFHIAVPFESFPAIVHDVPIKDTFPELPLKILKYLSNYIDNPVFGFPLSEKIIDTLPEDTIQDFVKDFCLECGKDAPVRKPGFRFICAKCGSEKITDEKKPYLICASCEGIMNATERVEASCALCGSSKLSKKLDLGLDSVLISKRHLFRSPYSLHEKSMLVSVPIEKKDVLSFDKNSAMVEKIVVRKGLFLPKKDSGDRNKEAFRLFREALDYDAISKSRALSDEDGLSRKKGRPSEQYEITSAVNESHFPPCIAAGLKGLKDGKKRFVFILIKFLKKLGWDDEKIREAIVEWNTRNPEKLSQTIISTQLKYHLSKDIMPPNCAASGFYLDMMICNPDSLCAKIKNPVIYSLRSAGIKRIPKSTGNP
;
A
#
# COMPACT_ATOMS: atom_id res chain seq x y z
N MET A 1 -29.94 -5.13 5.37
CA MET A 1 -30.72 -5.20 4.11
C MET A 1 -31.28 -6.59 4.00
N ASP A 2 -32.56 -6.73 3.66
CA ASP A 2 -33.21 -8.02 3.50
C ASP A 2 -32.60 -8.78 2.31
N SER A 3 -32.12 -10.00 2.57
CA SER A 3 -31.55 -10.91 1.57
C SER A 3 -32.52 -11.19 0.42
N LEU A 4 -33.82 -11.23 0.71
CA LEU A 4 -34.86 -11.45 -0.30
C LEU A 4 -34.94 -10.27 -1.27
N ARG A 5 -34.92 -9.04 -0.75
CA ARG A 5 -34.96 -7.80 -1.54
C ARG A 5 -33.74 -7.65 -2.44
N LEU A 6 -32.55 -8.01 -1.95
CA LEU A 6 -31.33 -8.00 -2.77
C LEU A 6 -31.45 -8.96 -3.96
N LEU A 7 -31.91 -10.20 -3.72
CA LEU A 7 -32.04 -11.21 -4.77
C LEU A 7 -33.14 -10.87 -5.79
N SER A 8 -34.30 -10.39 -5.34
CA SER A 8 -35.38 -10.00 -6.25
C SER A 8 -34.97 -8.83 -7.13
N SER A 9 -34.30 -7.83 -6.56
CA SER A 9 -33.77 -6.68 -7.31
C SER A 9 -32.68 -7.10 -8.30
N SER A 10 -31.76 -7.96 -7.87
CA SER A 10 -30.71 -8.54 -8.72
C SER A 10 -31.30 -9.28 -9.92
N LEU A 11 -32.23 -10.20 -9.68
CA LEU A 11 -32.85 -11.00 -10.74
C LEU A 11 -33.65 -10.14 -11.72
N LYS A 12 -34.42 -9.16 -11.22
CA LYS A 12 -35.19 -8.22 -12.06
C LYS A 12 -34.27 -7.36 -12.93
N TYR A 13 -33.14 -6.92 -12.38
CA TYR A 13 -32.21 -6.07 -13.11
C TYR A 13 -31.41 -6.85 -14.17
N TYR A 14 -30.86 -8.00 -13.79
CA TYR A 14 -30.06 -8.83 -14.70
C TYR A 14 -30.90 -9.62 -15.71
N SER A 15 -32.24 -9.61 -15.64
CA SER A 15 -33.10 -10.12 -16.71
C SER A 15 -33.19 -9.17 -17.91
N ARG A 16 -32.75 -7.91 -17.79
CA ARG A 16 -32.70 -6.97 -18.90
C ARG A 16 -31.63 -7.37 -19.91
N HIS A 17 -32.02 -7.51 -21.18
CA HIS A 17 -31.12 -7.94 -22.25
C HIS A 17 -29.95 -6.98 -22.48
N ASP A 18 -30.19 -5.66 -22.42
CA ASP A 18 -29.15 -4.64 -22.58
C ASP A 18 -28.06 -4.71 -21.49
N VAL A 19 -28.45 -5.00 -20.24
CA VAL A 19 -27.51 -5.23 -19.13
C VAL A 19 -26.70 -6.51 -19.32
N GLN A 20 -27.36 -7.59 -19.76
CA GLN A 20 -26.70 -8.86 -20.06
C GLN A 20 -25.61 -8.69 -21.13
N GLU A 21 -25.94 -8.00 -22.23
CA GLU A 21 -24.98 -7.68 -23.29
C GLU A 21 -23.79 -6.88 -22.78
N ALA A 22 -24.05 -5.82 -22.01
CA ALA A 22 -22.99 -4.94 -21.53
C ALA A 22 -22.01 -5.64 -20.56
N ILE A 23 -22.53 -6.50 -19.67
CA ILE A 23 -21.69 -7.28 -18.76
C ILE A 23 -20.90 -8.35 -19.50
N ALA A 24 -21.51 -9.03 -20.49
CA ALA A 24 -20.82 -10.02 -21.30
C ALA A 24 -19.71 -9.37 -22.16
N GLU A 25 -19.98 -8.22 -22.77
CA GLU A 25 -18.99 -7.45 -23.52
C GLU A 25 -17.81 -7.04 -22.65
N ALA A 26 -18.06 -6.50 -21.45
CA ALA A 26 -17.02 -6.13 -20.50
C ALA A 26 -16.21 -7.34 -19.97
N SER A 27 -16.80 -8.53 -19.98
CA SER A 27 -16.18 -9.79 -19.55
C SER A 27 -15.33 -10.46 -20.63
N PHE A 28 -15.36 -9.93 -21.87
CA PHE A 28 -14.64 -10.52 -23.00
C PHE A 28 -13.12 -10.59 -22.72
N CYS A 29 -12.54 -11.77 -22.93
CA CYS A 29 -11.14 -12.08 -22.62
C CYS A 29 -10.74 -11.79 -21.16
N ARG A 30 -11.65 -11.82 -20.19
CA ARG A 30 -11.35 -11.63 -18.76
C ARG A 30 -11.83 -12.81 -17.94
N GLU A 31 -11.21 -13.01 -16.78
CA GLU A 31 -11.85 -13.81 -15.74
C GLU A 31 -13.06 -13.02 -15.23
N ALA A 32 -14.24 -13.61 -15.26
CA ALA A 32 -15.49 -12.97 -14.86
C ALA A 32 -16.19 -13.84 -13.81
N VAL A 33 -16.42 -13.29 -12.62
CA VAL A 33 -16.87 -14.05 -11.45
C VAL A 33 -18.04 -13.32 -10.78
N PRO A 34 -19.17 -14.01 -10.55
CA PRO A 34 -20.26 -13.44 -9.78
C PRO A 34 -19.95 -13.47 -8.27
N LYS A 35 -20.48 -12.50 -7.51
CA LYS A 35 -20.70 -12.69 -6.07
C LYS A 35 -22.09 -13.27 -5.84
N ILE A 36 -22.14 -14.34 -5.05
CA ILE A 36 -23.32 -15.14 -4.78
C ILE A 36 -23.71 -15.00 -3.31
N LEU A 37 -25.00 -14.83 -3.05
CA LEU A 37 -25.53 -14.85 -1.69
C LEU A 37 -25.74 -16.30 -1.23
N HIS A 38 -24.82 -16.81 -0.41
CA HIS A 38 -24.84 -18.16 0.13
C HIS A 38 -24.92 -18.14 1.66
N LYS A 39 -25.94 -18.78 2.24
CA LYS A 39 -26.17 -18.89 3.70
C LYS A 39 -26.06 -17.52 4.45
N GLY A 40 -26.62 -16.47 3.86
CA GLY A 40 -26.61 -15.12 4.44
C GLY A 40 -25.33 -14.31 4.21
N SER A 41 -24.31 -14.90 3.59
CA SER A 41 -23.03 -14.26 3.30
C SER A 41 -22.80 -14.08 1.80
N LEU A 42 -22.14 -12.99 1.43
CA LEU A 42 -21.71 -12.74 0.05
C LEU A 42 -20.34 -13.37 -0.17
N ILE A 43 -20.26 -14.33 -1.09
CA ILE A 43 -19.01 -15.01 -1.46
C ILE A 43 -18.77 -14.89 -2.96
N PHE A 44 -17.51 -14.94 -3.40
CA PHE A 44 -17.23 -15.13 -4.82
C PHE A 44 -17.63 -16.54 -5.26
N GLY A 45 -18.14 -16.65 -6.49
CA GLY A 45 -18.36 -17.93 -7.16
C GLY A 45 -17.05 -18.71 -7.38
N LYS A 46 -17.18 -19.93 -7.90
CA LYS A 46 -16.03 -20.78 -8.23
C LYS A 46 -15.14 -20.07 -9.25
N ARG A 47 -13.81 -20.20 -9.09
CA ARG A 47 -12.79 -19.60 -9.96
C ARG A 47 -11.86 -20.70 -10.53
N PRO A 48 -11.37 -20.56 -11.78
CA PRO A 48 -11.71 -19.51 -12.73
C PRO A 48 -13.16 -19.62 -13.23
N SER A 49 -13.66 -18.50 -13.75
CA SER A 49 -14.99 -18.41 -14.36
C SER A 49 -14.96 -17.38 -15.49
N SER A 50 -15.92 -17.49 -16.39
CA SER A 50 -16.08 -16.59 -17.54
C SER A 50 -17.57 -16.39 -17.83
N ILE A 51 -17.87 -15.29 -18.49
CA ILE A 51 -19.19 -14.96 -19.04
C ILE A 51 -18.96 -14.85 -20.54
N ALA A 52 -19.37 -15.86 -21.29
CA ALA A 52 -19.15 -15.94 -22.73
C ALA A 52 -20.34 -15.39 -23.50
N TYR A 53 -21.55 -15.57 -22.96
CA TYR A 53 -22.80 -15.16 -23.59
C TYR A 53 -23.63 -14.26 -22.66
N PRO A 54 -24.42 -13.31 -23.21
CA PRO A 54 -25.33 -12.48 -22.41
C PRO A 54 -26.24 -13.31 -21.49
N ALA A 55 -26.75 -14.44 -21.97
CA ALA A 55 -27.63 -15.33 -21.20
C ALA A 55 -26.98 -15.89 -19.92
N ASP A 56 -25.65 -15.97 -19.85
CA ASP A 56 -24.92 -16.44 -18.67
C ASP A 56 -25.16 -15.52 -17.47
N VAL A 57 -25.31 -14.21 -17.70
CA VAL A 57 -25.58 -13.21 -16.66
C VAL A 57 -26.91 -13.52 -15.95
N LEU A 58 -27.96 -13.82 -16.72
CA LEU A 58 -29.25 -14.23 -16.16
C LEU A 58 -29.17 -15.61 -15.49
N ALA A 59 -28.42 -16.55 -16.07
CA ALA A 59 -28.22 -17.87 -15.48
C ALA A 59 -27.54 -17.77 -14.10
N PHE A 60 -26.51 -16.94 -13.96
CA PHE A 60 -25.88 -16.65 -12.68
C PHE A 60 -26.83 -15.92 -11.72
N ALA A 61 -27.63 -14.96 -12.18
CA ALA A 61 -28.62 -14.28 -11.35
C ALA A 61 -29.67 -15.26 -10.77
N LYS A 62 -30.15 -16.23 -11.58
CA LYS A 62 -31.01 -17.34 -11.12
C LYS A 62 -30.33 -18.21 -10.06
N GLN A 63 -29.01 -18.31 -10.11
CA GLN A 63 -28.17 -18.97 -9.10
C GLN A 63 -27.78 -18.05 -7.94
N ARG A 64 -28.58 -17.00 -7.67
CA ARG A 64 -28.39 -16.08 -6.54
C ARG A 64 -27.15 -15.17 -6.66
N ALA A 65 -26.66 -14.94 -7.88
CA ALA A 65 -25.68 -13.88 -8.10
C ALA A 65 -26.29 -12.50 -7.79
N THR A 66 -25.47 -11.63 -7.22
CA THR A 66 -25.85 -10.28 -6.77
C THR A 66 -25.05 -9.22 -7.52
N SER A 67 -23.84 -9.54 -7.95
CA SER A 67 -22.95 -8.66 -8.69
C SER A 67 -21.94 -9.47 -9.50
N PHE A 68 -21.29 -8.82 -10.45
CA PHE A 68 -20.32 -9.39 -11.37
C PHE A 68 -19.00 -8.61 -11.29
N HIS A 69 -17.89 -9.34 -11.26
CA HIS A 69 -16.55 -8.77 -11.17
C HIS A 69 -15.66 -9.38 -12.25
N ILE A 70 -14.77 -8.57 -12.81
CA ILE A 70 -13.91 -8.92 -13.94
C ILE A 70 -12.44 -8.60 -13.63
N SER A 71 -11.50 -9.34 -14.23
CA SER A 71 -10.07 -9.10 -14.04
C SER A 71 -9.54 -7.91 -14.84
N GLU A 72 -8.55 -7.20 -14.31
CA GLU A 72 -7.76 -6.21 -15.07
C GLU A 72 -6.96 -6.86 -16.19
N GLU A 73 -6.42 -8.05 -15.90
CA GLU A 73 -5.69 -8.89 -16.84
C GLU A 73 -6.64 -9.46 -17.90
N ARG A 74 -6.14 -9.55 -19.14
CA ARG A 74 -6.83 -10.14 -20.28
C ARG A 74 -6.17 -11.46 -20.68
N TRP A 75 -6.98 -12.48 -20.95
CA TRP A 75 -6.58 -13.87 -21.14
C TRP A 75 -7.03 -14.39 -22.49
N LYS A 76 -6.21 -15.23 -23.11
CA LYS A 76 -6.60 -15.99 -24.32
C LYS A 76 -7.69 -17.00 -23.98
N ASP A 77 -7.50 -17.72 -22.89
CA ASP A 77 -8.51 -18.59 -22.28
C ASP A 77 -8.59 -18.34 -20.77
N PRO A 78 -9.58 -17.57 -20.28
CA PRO A 78 -9.77 -17.35 -18.86
C PRO A 78 -9.99 -18.63 -18.04
N MET A 79 -10.47 -19.73 -18.63
CA MET A 79 -10.77 -20.97 -17.90
C MET A 79 -9.51 -21.79 -17.58
N SER A 80 -8.39 -21.54 -18.25
CA SER A 80 -7.12 -22.25 -18.00
C SER A 80 -6.24 -21.59 -16.93
N ILE A 81 -6.62 -20.44 -16.35
CA ILE A 81 -5.79 -19.78 -15.33
C ILE A 81 -5.89 -20.49 -13.98
N SER A 82 -4.74 -20.67 -13.32
CA SER A 82 -4.66 -21.16 -11.95
C SER A 82 -3.47 -20.55 -11.23
N SER A 83 -3.64 -20.24 -9.94
CA SER A 83 -2.56 -19.75 -9.09
C SER A 83 -1.50 -20.81 -8.80
N ALA A 84 -1.76 -22.08 -9.13
CA ALA A 84 -0.79 -23.16 -9.06
C ALA A 84 0.13 -23.22 -10.29
N LEU A 85 -0.19 -22.50 -11.37
CA LEU A 85 0.64 -22.52 -12.58
C LEU A 85 1.98 -21.77 -12.34
N PRO A 86 3.08 -22.26 -12.92
CA PRO A 86 4.32 -21.49 -13.01
C PRO A 86 4.08 -20.15 -13.70
N GLU A 87 4.75 -19.09 -13.24
CA GLU A 87 4.58 -17.73 -13.76
C GLU A 87 4.76 -17.61 -15.27
N LYS A 88 5.71 -18.38 -15.84
CA LYS A 88 5.94 -18.42 -17.28
C LYS A 88 4.73 -18.97 -18.05
N GLU A 89 4.05 -19.99 -17.53
CA GLU A 89 2.86 -20.56 -18.15
C GLU A 89 1.63 -19.67 -17.97
N PHE A 90 1.50 -19.10 -16.77
CA PHE A 90 0.50 -18.08 -16.47
C PHE A 90 0.57 -16.89 -17.45
N ASN A 91 1.78 -16.35 -17.66
CA ASN A 91 2.00 -15.20 -18.55
C ASN A 91 1.89 -15.55 -20.05
N ARG A 92 2.01 -16.83 -20.45
CA ARG A 92 1.77 -17.26 -21.85
C ARG A 92 0.31 -17.14 -22.26
N ASN A 93 -0.60 -17.31 -21.30
CA ASN A 93 -2.04 -17.16 -21.50
C ASN A 93 -2.48 -15.69 -21.50
N ARG A 94 -1.68 -14.78 -20.92
CA ARG A 94 -1.99 -13.36 -20.85
C ARG A 94 -1.88 -12.69 -22.23
N ILE A 95 -2.94 -12.02 -22.64
CA ILE A 95 -2.98 -11.12 -23.82
C ILE A 95 -2.35 -9.77 -23.45
N GLY A 96 -2.76 -9.23 -22.31
CA GLY A 96 -2.44 -7.90 -21.83
C GLY A 96 -3.14 -7.61 -20.51
N TRP A 97 -3.23 -6.34 -20.17
CA TRP A 97 -3.94 -5.83 -19.00
C TRP A 97 -4.35 -4.38 -19.29
N ASP A 98 -5.45 -3.95 -18.70
CA ASP A 98 -5.87 -2.55 -18.74
C ASP A 98 -5.47 -1.89 -17.43
N LEU A 99 -5.10 -0.61 -17.47
CA LEU A 99 -4.80 0.13 -16.26
C LEU A 99 -6.13 0.47 -15.59
N ILE A 100 -6.41 -0.09 -14.43
CA ILE A 100 -7.58 0.29 -13.61
C ILE A 100 -7.09 0.98 -12.34
N LEU A 101 -7.52 2.23 -12.15
CA LEU A 101 -7.27 3.01 -10.95
C LEU A 101 -8.56 3.04 -10.14
N ASP A 102 -8.55 2.45 -8.94
CA ASP A 102 -9.68 2.45 -8.03
C ASP A 102 -9.55 3.58 -7.01
N ILE A 103 -10.54 4.48 -7.02
CA ILE A 103 -10.63 5.62 -6.13
C ILE A 103 -11.75 5.31 -5.14
N ASP A 104 -11.41 4.91 -3.92
CA ASP A 104 -12.37 4.65 -2.85
C ASP A 104 -12.08 5.55 -1.65
N PHE A 105 -12.52 6.80 -1.76
CA PHE A 105 -12.45 7.75 -0.66
C PHE A 105 -13.77 7.78 0.14
N PRO A 106 -13.74 7.93 1.48
CA PRO A 106 -14.93 7.88 2.32
C PRO A 106 -16.01 8.93 2.01
N PHE A 107 -15.60 10.04 1.36
CA PHE A 107 -16.44 11.17 0.99
C PHE A 107 -16.57 11.27 -0.53
N PHE A 108 -17.80 11.23 -1.01
CA PHE A 108 -18.07 11.15 -2.44
C PHE A 108 -17.65 12.38 -3.22
N GLU A 109 -17.85 13.57 -2.65
CA GLU A 109 -17.46 14.83 -3.28
C GLU A 109 -15.94 14.90 -3.50
N ALA A 110 -15.16 14.42 -2.53
CA ALA A 110 -13.72 14.27 -2.68
C ALA A 110 -13.35 13.20 -3.72
N SER A 111 -14.04 12.04 -3.77
CA SER A 111 -13.83 11.04 -4.82
C SER A 111 -14.04 11.62 -6.24
N LYS A 112 -15.02 12.52 -6.43
CA LYS A 112 -15.24 13.22 -7.71
C LYS A 112 -14.07 14.14 -8.06
N LEU A 113 -13.57 14.91 -7.09
CA LEU A 113 -12.40 15.77 -7.29
C LEU A 113 -11.16 14.93 -7.66
N ILE A 114 -10.86 13.88 -6.89
CA ILE A 114 -9.71 13.00 -7.13
C ILE A 114 -9.80 12.36 -8.52
N ALA A 115 -10.98 11.85 -8.89
CA ALA A 115 -11.22 11.29 -10.21
C ALA A 115 -11.00 12.31 -11.34
N HIS A 116 -11.49 13.54 -11.17
CA HIS A 116 -11.26 14.62 -12.12
C HIS A 116 -9.77 14.92 -12.29
N TYR A 117 -9.01 15.11 -11.21
CA TYR A 117 -7.57 15.39 -11.29
C TYR A 117 -6.75 14.23 -11.89
N ILE A 118 -7.13 12.98 -11.63
CA ILE A 118 -6.50 11.83 -12.31
C ILE A 118 -6.79 11.84 -13.81
N LEU A 119 -8.03 12.15 -14.24
CA LEU A 119 -8.36 12.25 -15.67
C LEU A 119 -7.59 13.39 -16.36
N GLU A 120 -7.47 14.55 -15.72
CA GLU A 120 -6.67 15.68 -16.22
C GLU A 120 -5.17 15.31 -16.30
N ALA A 121 -4.67 14.58 -15.30
CA ALA A 121 -3.30 14.07 -15.33
C ALA A 121 -3.11 13.12 -16.52
N LEU A 122 -3.98 12.13 -16.72
CA LEU A 122 -3.91 11.22 -17.87
C LEU A 122 -3.94 11.99 -19.21
N TYR A 123 -4.84 12.97 -19.33
CA TYR A 123 -4.93 13.82 -20.53
C TYR A 123 -3.65 14.61 -20.79
N SER A 124 -3.05 15.19 -19.74
CA SER A 124 -1.77 15.93 -19.82
C SER A 124 -0.60 15.05 -20.26
N HIS A 125 -0.68 13.74 -20.03
CA HIS A 125 0.29 12.76 -20.50
C HIS A 125 0.02 12.28 -21.94
N GLY A 126 -1.00 12.82 -22.61
CA GLY A 126 -1.37 12.49 -23.98
C GLY A 126 -2.36 11.34 -24.11
N ILE A 127 -2.92 10.84 -23.00
CA ILE A 127 -3.92 9.76 -23.01
C ILE A 127 -5.29 10.36 -23.29
N LYS A 128 -5.74 10.24 -24.54
CA LYS A 128 -7.07 10.68 -24.97
C LYS A 128 -8.10 9.61 -24.64
N GLU A 129 -7.69 8.35 -24.74
CA GLU A 129 -8.53 7.18 -24.49
C GLU A 129 -8.47 6.72 -23.04
N SER A 130 -9.05 7.53 -22.17
CA SER A 130 -9.34 7.18 -20.78
C SER A 130 -10.84 7.14 -20.53
N TYR A 131 -11.27 6.22 -19.68
CA TYR A 131 -12.67 5.98 -19.34
C TYR A 131 -12.87 6.10 -17.83
N VAL A 132 -14.10 6.38 -17.41
CA VAL A 132 -14.45 6.49 -16.00
C VAL A 132 -15.82 5.87 -15.76
N LYS A 133 -15.97 5.19 -14.62
CA LYS A 133 -17.27 4.71 -14.14
C LYS A 133 -17.42 4.94 -12.65
N PHE A 134 -18.63 5.22 -12.23
CA PHE A 134 -19.00 5.15 -10.81
C PHE A 134 -18.87 3.70 -10.32
N SER A 135 -18.25 3.45 -9.16
CA SER A 135 -18.00 2.10 -8.65
C SER A 135 -19.25 1.42 -8.06
N GLY A 136 -20.33 2.19 -7.87
CA GLY A 136 -21.58 1.73 -7.28
C GLY A 136 -21.76 2.16 -5.81
N ASN A 137 -20.78 2.81 -5.18
CA ASN A 137 -20.92 3.27 -3.80
C ASN A 137 -20.40 4.70 -3.57
N LYS A 138 -19.11 4.86 -3.27
CA LYS A 138 -18.50 6.16 -2.95
C LYS A 138 -17.29 6.49 -3.81
N GLY A 139 -16.99 5.65 -4.79
CA GLY A 139 -15.76 5.73 -5.56
C GLY A 139 -15.99 5.73 -7.07
N PHE A 140 -14.87 5.81 -7.78
CA PHE A 140 -14.80 5.74 -9.23
C PHE A 140 -13.70 4.78 -9.65
N HIS A 141 -13.90 4.09 -10.76
CA HIS A 141 -12.79 3.43 -11.45
C HIS A 141 -12.45 4.25 -12.69
N ILE A 142 -11.17 4.54 -12.87
CA ILE A 142 -10.64 5.13 -14.10
C ILE A 142 -9.88 4.03 -14.84
N ALA A 143 -10.07 3.96 -16.15
CA ALA A 143 -9.48 2.93 -16.99
C ALA A 143 -8.73 3.51 -18.18
N VAL A 144 -7.59 2.91 -18.52
CA VAL A 144 -6.88 3.11 -19.79
C VAL A 144 -6.74 1.74 -20.46
N PRO A 145 -7.22 1.57 -21.70
CA PRO A 145 -7.26 0.26 -22.33
C PRO A 145 -5.86 -0.19 -22.74
N PHE A 146 -5.66 -1.50 -22.75
CA PHE A 146 -4.42 -2.15 -23.18
C PHE A 146 -3.95 -1.68 -24.57
N GLU A 147 -4.89 -1.42 -25.47
CA GLU A 147 -4.65 -0.96 -26.83
C GLU A 147 -3.95 0.41 -26.87
N SER A 148 -4.08 1.24 -25.82
CA SER A 148 -3.38 2.52 -25.73
C SER A 148 -1.90 2.39 -25.36
N PHE A 149 -1.44 1.18 -25.03
CA PHE A 149 -0.09 0.97 -24.51
C PHE A 149 0.93 0.71 -25.64
N PRO A 150 2.20 1.14 -25.47
CA PRO A 150 3.28 0.69 -26.34
C PRO A 150 3.43 -0.84 -26.28
N ALA A 151 3.96 -1.44 -27.34
CA ALA A 151 4.16 -2.90 -27.39
C ALA A 151 5.25 -3.40 -26.42
N ILE A 152 6.27 -2.58 -26.20
CA ILE A 152 7.45 -2.89 -25.40
C ILE A 152 7.80 -1.67 -24.55
N VAL A 153 8.26 -1.90 -23.33
CA VAL A 153 8.81 -0.88 -22.43
C VAL A 153 10.09 -1.45 -21.81
N HIS A 154 11.23 -0.77 -22.01
CA HIS A 154 12.55 -1.22 -21.53
C HIS A 154 12.85 -2.70 -21.89
N ASP A 155 12.64 -3.06 -23.16
CA ASP A 155 12.83 -4.43 -23.70
C ASP A 155 11.92 -5.52 -23.11
N VAL A 156 10.96 -5.15 -22.25
CA VAL A 156 9.95 -6.07 -21.71
C VAL A 156 8.63 -5.89 -22.49
N PRO A 157 8.03 -6.97 -23.00
CA PRO A 157 6.70 -6.92 -23.59
C PRO A 157 5.68 -6.39 -22.58
N ILE A 158 4.83 -5.45 -22.98
CA ILE A 158 3.93 -4.77 -22.05
C ILE A 158 3.00 -5.72 -21.27
N LYS A 159 2.61 -6.85 -21.87
CA LYS A 159 1.78 -7.86 -21.21
C LYS A 159 2.47 -8.47 -19.98
N ASP A 160 3.81 -8.50 -19.97
CA ASP A 160 4.61 -9.14 -18.93
C ASP A 160 4.97 -8.18 -17.78
N THR A 161 4.53 -6.92 -17.83
CA THR A 161 4.84 -5.91 -16.81
C THR A 161 3.80 -5.80 -15.68
N PHE A 162 2.79 -6.67 -15.65
CA PHE A 162 1.75 -6.69 -14.61
C PHE A 162 2.12 -7.65 -13.47
N PRO A 163 2.00 -7.21 -12.19
CA PRO A 163 1.38 -5.96 -11.71
C PRO A 163 2.36 -4.77 -11.51
N GLU A 164 3.65 -4.93 -11.79
CA GLU A 164 4.68 -3.99 -11.37
C GLU A 164 4.55 -2.59 -11.98
N LEU A 165 4.32 -2.50 -13.30
CA LEU A 165 4.20 -1.22 -13.99
C LEU A 165 2.94 -0.43 -13.57
N PRO A 166 1.73 -1.02 -13.52
CA PRO A 166 0.56 -0.27 -13.04
C PRO A 166 0.72 0.23 -11.59
N LEU A 167 1.40 -0.50 -10.71
CA LEU A 167 1.73 0.00 -9.36
C LEU A 167 2.64 1.24 -9.38
N LYS A 168 3.62 1.28 -10.30
CA LYS A 168 4.47 2.46 -10.48
C LYS A 168 3.69 3.65 -11.03
N ILE A 169 2.80 3.39 -11.99
CA ILE A 169 1.91 4.41 -12.55
C ILE A 169 0.99 4.99 -11.47
N LEU A 170 0.39 4.14 -10.62
CA LEU A 170 -0.46 4.59 -9.50
C LEU A 170 0.30 5.55 -8.56
N LYS A 171 1.52 5.15 -8.14
CA LYS A 171 2.38 5.97 -7.27
C LYS A 171 2.79 7.29 -7.92
N TYR A 172 3.14 7.23 -9.21
CA TYR A 172 3.51 8.40 -9.98
C TYR A 172 2.33 9.37 -10.11
N LEU A 173 1.17 8.89 -10.55
CA LEU A 173 -0.02 9.72 -10.71
C LEU A 173 -0.48 10.33 -9.39
N SER A 174 -0.43 9.56 -8.30
CA SER A 174 -0.72 10.07 -6.94
C SER A 174 0.18 11.25 -6.59
N ASN A 175 1.49 11.15 -6.82
CA ASN A 175 2.41 12.26 -6.59
C ASN A 175 2.20 13.39 -7.61
N TYR A 176 1.90 13.09 -8.87
CA TYR A 176 1.71 14.10 -9.91
C TYR A 176 0.56 15.04 -9.56
N ILE A 177 -0.58 14.50 -9.11
CA ILE A 177 -1.75 15.30 -8.76
C ILE A 177 -1.63 15.97 -7.39
N ASP A 178 -0.80 15.43 -6.50
CA ASP A 178 -0.65 15.93 -5.14
C ASP A 178 0.76 15.65 -4.58
N ASN A 179 1.66 16.63 -4.69
CA ASN A 179 3.06 16.48 -4.29
C ASN A 179 3.50 17.51 -3.24
N PRO A 180 4.55 17.17 -2.47
CA PRO A 180 5.13 18.08 -1.49
C PRO A 180 5.79 19.32 -2.08
N VAL A 181 6.22 19.33 -3.36
CA VAL A 181 6.89 20.50 -3.94
C VAL A 181 5.95 21.70 -3.99
N PHE A 182 4.68 21.46 -4.30
CA PHE A 182 3.63 22.48 -4.28
C PHE A 182 2.77 22.45 -3.00
N GLY A 183 3.22 21.75 -1.96
CA GLY A 183 2.54 21.75 -0.66
C GLY A 183 1.23 20.97 -0.60
N PHE A 184 1.01 19.99 -1.46
CA PHE A 184 -0.22 19.18 -1.56
C PHE A 184 -1.50 19.98 -1.88
N PRO A 185 -1.57 20.63 -3.06
CA PRO A 185 -2.67 21.51 -3.42
C PRO A 185 -4.02 20.80 -3.53
N LEU A 186 -4.05 19.50 -3.89
CA LEU A 186 -5.29 18.75 -3.94
C LEU A 186 -5.75 18.37 -2.53
N SER A 187 -4.81 17.98 -1.66
CA SER A 187 -5.12 17.75 -0.25
C SER A 187 -5.72 19.00 0.39
N GLU A 188 -5.08 20.16 0.23
CA GLU A 188 -5.56 21.45 0.75
C GLU A 188 -6.98 21.75 0.27
N LYS A 189 -7.22 21.65 -1.05
CA LYS A 189 -8.55 21.87 -1.64
C LYS A 189 -9.62 20.94 -1.08
N ILE A 190 -9.30 19.66 -0.87
CA ILE A 190 -10.25 18.68 -0.30
C ILE A 190 -10.53 18.99 1.17
N ILE A 191 -9.47 19.31 1.93
CA ILE A 191 -9.56 19.68 3.35
C ILE A 191 -10.46 20.89 3.53
N ASP A 192 -10.32 21.92 2.70
CA ASP A 192 -11.12 23.15 2.76
C ASP A 192 -12.60 22.93 2.40
N THR A 193 -12.91 21.85 1.66
CA THR A 193 -14.26 21.55 1.20
C THR A 193 -15.03 20.65 2.18
N LEU A 194 -14.33 19.95 3.09
CA LEU A 194 -14.94 18.96 3.99
C LEU A 194 -14.91 19.44 5.45
N PRO A 195 -15.92 19.09 6.29
CA PRO A 195 -15.90 19.45 7.71
C PRO A 195 -14.70 18.81 8.42
N GLU A 196 -14.01 19.59 9.26
CA GLU A 196 -12.71 19.23 9.86
C GLU A 196 -12.76 17.93 10.68
N ASP A 197 -13.86 17.71 11.42
CA ASP A 197 -14.10 16.49 12.22
C ASP A 197 -14.18 15.21 11.38
N THR A 198 -14.50 15.33 10.09
CA THR A 198 -14.73 14.17 9.21
C THR A 198 -13.45 13.65 8.56
N ILE A 199 -12.40 14.47 8.49
CA ILE A 199 -11.19 14.17 7.72
C ILE A 199 -9.96 13.93 8.60
N GLN A 200 -10.05 14.19 9.91
CA GLN A 200 -8.91 14.18 10.81
C GLN A 200 -8.15 12.85 10.82
N ASP A 201 -8.86 11.73 10.63
CA ASP A 201 -8.28 10.38 10.54
C ASP A 201 -7.52 10.11 9.21
N PHE A 202 -7.78 10.91 8.18
CA PHE A 202 -7.21 10.74 6.83
C PHE A 202 -6.10 11.76 6.52
N VAL A 203 -5.94 12.77 7.36
CA VAL A 203 -4.95 13.84 7.21
C VAL A 203 -3.72 13.55 8.06
N LYS A 204 -2.55 13.70 7.46
CA LYS A 204 -1.26 13.60 8.14
C LYS A 204 -0.49 14.89 7.98
N ASP A 205 0.21 15.29 9.03
CA ASP A 205 1.17 16.36 8.93
C ASP A 205 2.42 15.91 8.15
N PHE A 206 2.84 16.74 7.21
CA PHE A 206 4.00 16.51 6.37
C PHE A 206 4.97 17.68 6.47
N CYS A 207 6.25 17.38 6.69
CA CYS A 207 7.28 18.41 6.68
C CYS A 207 7.90 18.58 5.30
N LEU A 208 7.73 19.76 4.71
CA LEU A 208 8.24 20.09 3.37
C LEU A 208 9.77 20.19 3.32
N GLU A 209 10.42 20.41 4.46
CA GLU A 209 11.88 20.52 4.54
C GLU A 209 12.57 19.16 4.61
N CYS A 210 12.08 18.24 5.46
CA CYS A 210 12.69 16.92 5.60
C CYS A 210 12.01 15.82 4.78
N GLY A 211 10.90 16.14 4.10
CA GLY A 211 10.19 15.24 3.20
C GLY A 211 9.51 14.04 3.89
N LYS A 212 9.17 14.18 5.18
CA LYS A 212 8.64 13.07 5.99
C LYS A 212 7.29 13.41 6.59
N ASP A 213 6.42 12.40 6.63
CA ASP A 213 5.28 12.36 7.55
C ASP A 213 5.84 12.49 8.97
N ALA A 214 5.51 13.56 9.66
CA ALA A 214 6.14 13.89 10.94
C ALA A 214 5.11 14.49 11.90
N PRO A 215 5.02 13.99 13.14
CA PRO A 215 4.17 14.64 14.13
C PRO A 215 4.62 16.09 14.32
N VAL A 216 3.66 16.99 14.43
CA VAL A 216 3.92 18.41 14.64
C VAL A 216 4.05 18.68 16.14
N ARG A 217 5.10 19.41 16.51
CA ARG A 217 5.20 20.05 17.81
C ARG A 217 4.16 21.17 17.83
N LYS A 218 3.15 21.03 18.68
CA LYS A 218 2.09 22.03 18.80
C LYS A 218 2.68 23.40 19.16
N PRO A 219 2.12 24.49 18.60
CA PRO A 219 2.52 25.83 18.97
C PRO A 219 2.13 26.10 20.43
N GLY A 220 2.90 26.90 21.15
CA GLY A 220 2.60 27.22 22.54
C GLY A 220 3.69 28.04 23.22
N PHE A 221 3.46 28.44 24.46
CA PHE A 221 4.45 29.15 25.28
C PHE A 221 5.46 28.14 25.82
N ARG A 222 6.75 28.35 25.52
CA ARG A 222 7.83 27.53 26.07
C ARG A 222 8.16 28.00 27.48
N PHE A 223 8.30 27.05 28.39
CA PHE A 223 8.76 27.26 29.75
C PHE A 223 10.03 26.45 29.98
N ILE A 224 11.05 27.07 30.55
CA ILE A 224 12.32 26.42 30.89
C ILE A 224 12.55 26.55 32.39
N CYS A 225 12.82 25.44 33.07
CA CYS A 225 13.15 25.46 34.50
C CYS A 225 14.55 26.02 34.72
N ALA A 226 14.67 27.09 35.52
CA ALA A 226 15.96 27.71 35.82
C ALA A 226 16.90 26.79 36.64
N LYS A 227 16.36 25.77 37.32
CA LYS A 227 17.14 24.89 38.21
C LYS A 227 17.69 23.65 37.51
N CYS A 228 16.90 22.99 36.66
CA CYS A 228 17.29 21.72 36.03
C CYS A 228 17.28 21.74 34.49
N GLY A 229 16.84 22.84 33.87
CA GLY A 229 16.76 22.95 32.41
C GLY A 229 15.62 22.17 31.75
N SER A 230 14.75 21.50 32.52
CA SER A 230 13.57 20.83 31.95
C SER A 230 12.69 21.82 31.18
N GLU A 231 12.18 21.40 30.04
CA GLU A 231 11.31 22.21 29.17
C GLU A 231 9.86 21.71 29.19
N LYS A 232 8.91 22.63 29.07
CA LYS A 232 7.49 22.34 28.88
C LYS A 232 6.88 23.36 27.93
N ILE A 233 6.04 22.92 26.99
CA ILE A 233 5.29 23.81 26.08
C ILE A 233 3.81 23.69 26.44
N THR A 234 3.13 24.84 26.58
CA THR A 234 1.70 24.87 26.88
C THR A 234 0.98 25.92 26.04
N ASP A 235 -0.26 25.62 25.64
CA ASP A 235 -1.10 26.55 24.87
C ASP A 235 -1.60 27.72 25.76
N GLU A 236 -1.64 27.50 27.08
CA GLU A 236 -2.03 28.51 28.06
C GLU A 236 -0.92 29.54 28.35
N LYS A 237 -1.26 30.83 28.26
CA LYS A 237 -0.36 31.91 28.66
C LYS A 237 -0.36 32.04 30.18
N LYS A 238 0.72 31.57 30.82
CA LYS A 238 0.94 31.70 32.27
C LYS A 238 2.23 32.46 32.55
N PRO A 239 2.32 33.22 33.66
CA PRO A 239 3.55 33.90 34.04
C PRO A 239 4.67 32.92 34.39
N TYR A 240 4.33 31.79 35.03
CA TYR A 240 5.26 30.72 35.36
C TYR A 240 4.56 29.36 35.49
N LEU A 241 5.34 28.28 35.50
CA LEU A 241 4.93 26.92 35.84
C LEU A 241 5.85 26.34 36.93
N ILE A 242 5.38 25.31 37.65
CA ILE A 242 6.22 24.54 38.56
C ILE A 242 6.78 23.32 37.82
N CYS A 243 8.10 23.13 37.89
CA CYS A 243 8.78 22.02 37.23
C CYS A 243 8.43 20.69 37.89
N ALA A 244 7.90 19.75 37.11
CA ALA A 244 7.56 18.41 37.61
C ALA A 244 8.77 17.58 38.05
N SER A 245 9.99 17.94 37.64
CA SER A 245 11.22 17.19 37.95
C SER A 245 11.92 17.64 39.23
N CYS A 246 11.83 18.92 39.59
CA CYS A 246 12.61 19.49 40.69
C CYS A 246 11.91 20.60 41.48
N GLU A 247 10.61 20.79 41.21
CA GLU A 247 9.73 21.80 41.84
C GLU A 247 10.20 23.26 41.68
N GLY A 248 11.18 23.50 40.80
CA GLY A 248 11.68 24.84 40.51
C GLY A 248 10.71 25.63 39.62
N ILE A 249 10.78 26.96 39.72
CA ILE A 249 10.01 27.88 38.86
C ILE A 249 10.49 27.75 37.41
N MET A 250 9.54 27.64 36.48
CA MET A 250 9.76 27.69 35.05
C MET A 250 9.21 29.02 34.52
N ASN A 251 10.04 29.84 33.90
CA ASN A 251 9.62 31.12 33.33
C ASN A 251 9.16 30.93 31.89
N ALA A 252 8.09 31.64 31.50
CA ALA A 252 7.68 31.71 30.11
C ALA A 252 8.77 32.42 29.30
N THR A 253 9.18 31.82 28.20
CA THR A 253 10.01 32.48 27.19
C THR A 253 9.11 32.98 26.06
N GLU A 254 9.45 32.69 24.82
CA GLU A 254 8.68 33.09 23.64
C GLU A 254 7.60 32.06 23.29
N ARG A 255 6.59 32.52 22.54
CA ARG A 255 5.64 31.62 21.89
C ARG A 255 6.38 30.92 20.75
N VAL A 256 6.37 29.60 20.77
CA VAL A 256 6.92 28.76 19.71
C VAL A 256 5.82 28.44 18.72
N GLU A 257 6.12 28.57 17.44
CA GLU A 257 5.22 28.16 16.36
C GLU A 257 5.24 26.63 16.14
N ALA A 258 4.25 26.15 15.40
CA ALA A 258 4.17 24.76 14.99
C ALA A 258 5.43 24.37 14.21
N SER A 259 6.03 23.23 14.54
CA SER A 259 7.26 22.78 13.89
C SER A 259 7.35 21.26 13.78
N CYS A 260 8.09 20.79 12.79
CA CYS A 260 8.33 19.36 12.56
C CYS A 260 9.08 18.76 13.76
N ALA A 261 8.52 17.71 14.38
CA ALA A 261 9.18 17.06 15.52
C ALA A 261 10.51 16.38 15.16
N LEU A 262 10.75 16.08 13.88
CA LEU A 262 11.96 15.38 13.40
C LEU A 262 13.13 16.30 13.06
N CYS A 263 12.87 17.47 12.46
CA CYS A 263 13.91 18.40 12.00
C CYS A 263 13.80 19.83 12.55
N GLY A 264 12.70 20.18 13.22
CA GLY A 264 12.47 21.52 13.78
C GLY A 264 12.04 22.59 12.77
N SER A 265 11.88 22.24 11.48
CA SER A 265 11.40 23.19 10.46
C SER A 265 9.94 23.58 10.71
N SER A 266 9.61 24.85 10.47
CA SER A 266 8.25 25.39 10.48
C SER A 266 7.49 25.15 9.16
N LYS A 267 8.16 24.67 8.10
CA LYS A 267 7.52 24.38 6.81
C LYS A 267 6.74 23.08 6.88
N LEU A 268 5.46 23.20 7.23
CA LEU A 268 4.52 22.10 7.39
C LEU A 268 3.39 22.24 6.37
N SER A 269 2.89 21.11 5.89
CA SER A 269 1.65 21.02 5.12
C SER A 269 0.81 19.83 5.59
N LYS A 270 -0.48 19.84 5.27
CA LYS A 270 -1.40 18.73 5.52
C LYS A 270 -1.49 17.87 4.26
N LYS A 271 -1.20 16.59 4.41
CA LYS A 271 -1.27 15.59 3.34
C LYS A 271 -2.44 14.65 3.60
N LEU A 272 -3.30 14.47 2.59
CA LEU A 272 -4.40 13.54 2.60
C LEU A 272 -4.00 12.22 1.92
N ASP A 273 -4.46 11.09 2.44
CA ASP A 273 -4.46 9.85 1.68
C ASP A 273 -5.60 9.90 0.64
N LEU A 274 -5.26 9.98 -0.65
CA LEU A 274 -6.24 10.15 -1.74
C LEU A 274 -7.11 8.89 -1.99
N GLY A 275 -6.99 7.83 -1.19
CA GLY A 275 -7.86 6.64 -1.31
C GLY A 275 -7.67 5.91 -2.65
N LEU A 276 -6.45 5.94 -3.18
CA LEU A 276 -6.07 5.24 -4.41
C LEU A 276 -5.66 3.80 -4.06
N ASP A 277 -6.57 2.84 -4.27
CA ASP A 277 -6.38 1.47 -3.80
C ASP A 277 -5.40 0.67 -4.70
N SER A 278 -4.23 0.38 -4.14
CA SER A 278 -3.22 -0.47 -4.80
C SER A 278 -3.51 -1.97 -4.72
N VAL A 279 -4.42 -2.41 -3.84
CA VAL A 279 -4.79 -3.83 -3.68
C VAL A 279 -5.42 -4.38 -4.95
N LEU A 280 -6.15 -3.51 -5.68
CA LEU A 280 -6.72 -3.84 -6.97
C LEU A 280 -5.63 -4.32 -7.94
N ILE A 281 -4.48 -3.65 -7.97
CA ILE A 281 -3.35 -3.96 -8.86
C ILE A 281 -2.55 -5.16 -8.33
N SER A 282 -3.16 -6.34 -8.36
CA SER A 282 -2.55 -7.62 -7.98
C SER A 282 -2.99 -8.76 -8.91
N LYS A 283 -2.17 -9.82 -8.99
CA LYS A 283 -2.43 -10.96 -9.88
C LYS A 283 -3.81 -11.57 -9.59
N ARG A 284 -4.63 -11.72 -10.63
CA ARG A 284 -6.02 -12.24 -10.56
C ARG A 284 -6.93 -11.46 -9.59
N HIS A 285 -6.67 -10.19 -9.34
CA HIS A 285 -7.66 -9.35 -8.67
C HIS A 285 -8.86 -9.12 -9.60
N LEU A 286 -10.02 -8.85 -9.01
CA LEU A 286 -11.26 -8.58 -9.76
C LEU A 286 -11.85 -7.26 -9.30
N PHE A 287 -12.21 -6.41 -10.26
CA PHE A 287 -12.95 -5.18 -10.01
C PHE A 287 -14.40 -5.34 -10.46
N ARG A 288 -15.33 -4.56 -9.90
CA ARG A 288 -16.75 -4.62 -10.26
C ARG A 288 -16.95 -4.27 -11.73
N SER A 289 -17.61 -5.16 -12.48
CA SER A 289 -17.90 -4.96 -13.91
C SER A 289 -18.78 -3.72 -14.13
N PRO A 290 -18.63 -2.95 -15.22
CA PRO A 290 -19.63 -1.96 -15.60
C PRO A 290 -21.02 -2.60 -15.68
N TYR A 291 -22.04 -1.83 -15.29
CA TYR A 291 -23.43 -2.23 -15.15
C TYR A 291 -23.72 -3.29 -14.08
N SER A 292 -22.75 -3.74 -13.29
CA SER A 292 -23.01 -4.58 -12.12
C SER A 292 -23.55 -3.77 -10.94
N LEU A 293 -24.49 -4.36 -10.19
CA LEU A 293 -24.99 -3.83 -8.92
C LEU A 293 -23.92 -3.82 -7.83
N HIS A 294 -24.05 -2.91 -6.88
CA HIS A 294 -23.34 -2.89 -5.59
C HIS A 294 -24.29 -3.28 -4.45
N GLU A 295 -23.89 -4.26 -3.65
CA GLU A 295 -24.79 -5.02 -2.77
C GLU A 295 -25.29 -4.22 -1.56
N LYS A 296 -24.53 -3.21 -1.11
CA LYS A 296 -24.92 -2.39 0.05
C LYS A 296 -25.77 -1.19 -0.34
N SER A 297 -25.46 -0.56 -1.47
CA SER A 297 -26.10 0.68 -1.93
C SER A 297 -27.25 0.42 -2.90
N MET A 298 -27.28 -0.76 -3.52
CA MET A 298 -28.19 -1.12 -4.63
C MET A 298 -28.07 -0.21 -5.86
N LEU A 299 -26.98 0.58 -5.94
CA LEU A 299 -26.66 1.36 -7.12
C LEU A 299 -25.85 0.52 -8.10
N VAL A 300 -25.97 0.87 -9.36
CA VAL A 300 -25.26 0.24 -10.46
C VAL A 300 -23.90 0.91 -10.63
N SER A 301 -22.88 0.13 -11.02
CA SER A 301 -21.61 0.67 -11.46
C SER A 301 -21.75 1.22 -12.88
N VAL A 302 -21.92 2.53 -13.04
CA VAL A 302 -22.32 3.15 -14.31
C VAL A 302 -21.13 3.84 -14.99
N PRO A 303 -20.80 3.48 -16.24
CA PRO A 303 -19.92 4.28 -17.11
C PRO A 303 -20.47 5.70 -17.33
N ILE A 304 -19.61 6.71 -17.24
CA ILE A 304 -19.98 8.11 -17.45
C ILE A 304 -18.97 8.83 -18.33
N GLU A 305 -19.36 9.98 -18.89
CA GLU A 305 -18.43 10.83 -19.63
C GLU A 305 -17.49 11.56 -18.65
N LYS A 306 -16.25 11.79 -19.09
CA LYS A 306 -15.21 12.44 -18.28
C LYS A 306 -15.63 13.82 -17.76
N LYS A 307 -16.33 14.60 -18.59
CA LYS A 307 -16.86 15.93 -18.23
C LYS A 307 -17.95 15.88 -17.15
N ASP A 308 -18.63 14.74 -16.99
CA ASP A 308 -19.77 14.61 -16.08
C ASP A 308 -19.35 14.19 -14.66
N VAL A 309 -18.06 13.88 -14.43
CA VAL A 309 -17.55 13.35 -13.15
C VAL A 309 -17.88 14.28 -11.98
N LEU A 310 -17.64 15.58 -12.11
CA LEU A 310 -17.87 16.55 -11.03
C LEU A 310 -19.36 16.79 -10.75
N SER A 311 -20.21 16.71 -11.78
CA SER A 311 -21.66 16.91 -11.70
C SER A 311 -22.45 15.61 -11.48
N PHE A 312 -21.78 14.47 -11.35
CA PHE A 312 -22.45 13.17 -11.26
C PHE A 312 -23.27 13.04 -9.97
N ASP A 313 -24.57 12.78 -10.13
CA ASP A 313 -25.49 12.45 -9.04
C ASP A 313 -25.61 10.94 -8.85
N LYS A 314 -25.34 10.45 -7.64
CA LYS A 314 -25.49 9.02 -7.30
C LYS A 314 -26.90 8.48 -7.55
N ASN A 315 -27.93 9.32 -7.40
CA ASN A 315 -29.31 8.88 -7.62
C ASN A 315 -29.58 8.55 -9.08
N SER A 316 -28.74 8.98 -10.02
CA SER A 316 -28.81 8.55 -11.43
C SER A 316 -28.42 7.09 -11.61
N ALA A 317 -27.66 6.50 -10.66
CA ALA A 317 -27.22 5.11 -10.69
C ALA A 317 -28.23 4.10 -10.10
N MET A 318 -29.46 4.54 -9.81
CA MET A 318 -30.53 3.64 -9.36
C MET A 318 -30.96 2.71 -10.50
N VAL A 319 -31.23 1.44 -10.16
CA VAL A 319 -31.65 0.37 -11.09
C VAL A 319 -32.71 0.82 -12.10
N GLU A 320 -33.74 1.54 -11.62
CA GLU A 320 -34.88 2.00 -12.41
C GLU A 320 -34.51 3.08 -13.46
N LYS A 321 -33.41 3.78 -13.25
CA LYS A 321 -32.96 4.92 -14.08
C LYS A 321 -31.85 4.55 -15.06
N ILE A 322 -31.33 3.33 -14.98
CA ILE A 322 -30.18 2.92 -15.80
C ILE A 322 -30.57 2.80 -17.27
N VAL A 323 -29.86 3.57 -18.09
CA VAL A 323 -29.81 3.44 -19.55
C VAL A 323 -28.42 2.93 -19.92
N VAL A 324 -28.35 1.77 -20.58
CA VAL A 324 -27.08 1.19 -21.03
C VAL A 324 -26.56 1.99 -22.22
N ARG A 325 -25.37 2.58 -22.07
CA ARG A 325 -24.63 3.28 -23.12
C ARG A 325 -23.41 2.47 -23.51
N LYS A 326 -23.44 1.89 -24.71
CA LYS A 326 -22.31 1.10 -25.23
C LYS A 326 -21.10 2.01 -25.48
N GLY A 327 -19.91 1.48 -25.23
CA GLY A 327 -18.64 2.14 -25.51
C GLY A 327 -18.16 3.22 -24.53
N LEU A 328 -18.87 3.49 -23.43
CA LEU A 328 -18.42 4.45 -22.41
C LEU A 328 -17.36 3.91 -21.43
N PHE A 329 -17.07 2.61 -21.46
CA PHE A 329 -16.04 2.03 -20.60
C PHE A 329 -15.38 0.82 -21.28
N LEU A 330 -14.10 0.97 -21.63
CA LEU A 330 -13.29 -0.09 -22.27
C LEU A 330 -14.02 -0.78 -23.44
N PRO A 331 -14.50 -0.02 -24.46
CA PRO A 331 -15.09 -0.62 -25.66
C PRO A 331 -14.15 -1.64 -26.27
N LYS A 332 -14.73 -2.72 -26.80
CA LYS A 332 -13.95 -3.70 -27.55
C LYS A 332 -13.28 -3.02 -28.75
N LYS A 333 -11.97 -3.24 -28.89
CA LYS A 333 -11.16 -2.76 -30.01
C LYS A 333 -10.40 -3.91 -30.66
N ASP A 334 -10.04 -3.73 -31.92
CA ASP A 334 -9.14 -4.64 -32.60
C ASP A 334 -7.71 -4.42 -32.07
N SER A 335 -7.12 -5.49 -31.55
CA SER A 335 -5.80 -5.44 -30.89
C SER A 335 -4.62 -5.01 -31.78
N GLY A 336 -4.85 -4.87 -33.09
CA GLY A 336 -3.91 -4.30 -34.05
C GLY A 336 -3.88 -2.76 -34.07
N ASP A 337 -4.90 -2.09 -33.54
CA ASP A 337 -5.02 -0.63 -33.51
C ASP A 337 -4.42 -0.05 -32.22
N ARG A 338 -3.09 -0.16 -32.09
CA ARG A 338 -2.37 0.42 -30.94
C ARG A 338 -1.96 1.85 -31.24
N ASN A 339 -2.59 2.81 -30.57
CA ASN A 339 -2.29 4.24 -30.73
C ASN A 339 -1.06 4.73 -29.93
N LYS A 340 -0.49 3.88 -29.06
CA LYS A 340 0.74 4.12 -28.26
C LYS A 340 0.71 5.40 -27.40
N GLU A 341 -0.47 5.91 -27.05
CA GLU A 341 -0.64 7.14 -26.28
C GLU A 341 0.06 7.11 -24.90
N ALA A 342 0.12 5.94 -24.26
CA ALA A 342 0.63 5.82 -22.89
C ALA A 342 2.17 5.89 -22.74
N PHE A 343 2.93 6.06 -23.84
CA PHE A 343 4.39 6.06 -23.80
C PHE A 343 4.97 7.07 -22.81
N ARG A 344 4.46 8.31 -22.84
CA ARG A 344 4.93 9.39 -21.95
C ARG A 344 4.64 9.08 -20.48
N LEU A 345 3.42 8.64 -20.16
CA LEU A 345 3.03 8.24 -18.81
C LEU A 345 3.96 7.14 -18.26
N PHE A 346 4.26 6.13 -19.07
CA PHE A 346 5.06 4.98 -18.64
C PHE A 346 6.50 5.37 -18.38
N ARG A 347 7.11 6.18 -19.27
CA ARG A 347 8.46 6.72 -19.08
C ARG A 347 8.54 7.52 -17.78
N GLU A 348 7.63 8.48 -17.59
CA GLU A 348 7.66 9.36 -16.42
C GLU A 348 7.39 8.60 -15.11
N ALA A 349 6.52 7.58 -15.13
CA ALA A 349 6.30 6.71 -13.97
C ALA A 349 7.52 5.85 -13.62
N LEU A 350 8.26 5.37 -14.63
CA LEU A 350 9.50 4.60 -14.41
C LEU A 350 10.64 5.49 -13.90
N ASP A 351 10.79 6.69 -14.45
CA ASP A 351 11.76 7.69 -14.00
C ASP A 351 11.47 8.09 -12.54
N TYR A 352 10.20 8.33 -12.23
CA TYR A 352 9.76 8.60 -10.85
C TYR A 352 10.11 7.44 -9.91
N ASP A 353 9.78 6.19 -10.27
CA ASP A 353 10.13 5.02 -9.45
C ASP A 353 11.66 4.88 -9.24
N ALA A 354 12.46 5.15 -10.28
CA ALA A 354 13.91 5.13 -10.18
C ALA A 354 14.45 6.22 -9.25
N ILE A 355 13.95 7.45 -9.36
CA ILE A 355 14.32 8.59 -8.50
C ILE A 355 13.84 8.37 -7.07
N SER A 356 12.62 7.88 -6.85
CA SER A 356 12.10 7.58 -5.52
C SER A 356 12.93 6.51 -4.81
N LYS A 357 13.39 5.48 -5.54
CA LYS A 357 14.29 4.46 -5.01
C LYS A 357 15.67 5.00 -4.71
N SER A 358 16.25 5.82 -5.59
CA SER A 358 17.56 6.45 -5.32
C SER A 358 17.48 7.40 -4.13
N ARG A 359 16.38 8.14 -3.97
CA ARG A 359 16.09 8.96 -2.80
C ARG A 359 15.95 8.12 -1.53
N ALA A 360 15.18 7.04 -1.55
CA ALA A 360 15.03 6.14 -0.41
C ALA A 360 16.37 5.52 0.01
N LEU A 361 17.20 5.10 -0.96
CA LEU A 361 18.57 4.65 -0.70
C LEU A 361 19.44 5.78 -0.13
N SER A 362 19.30 7.01 -0.66
CA SER A 362 20.01 8.18 -0.16
C SER A 362 19.48 8.72 1.16
N ASP A 363 18.27 8.38 1.58
CA ASP A 363 17.66 8.72 2.87
C ASP A 363 17.99 7.68 3.94
N GLU A 364 18.13 6.40 3.54
CA GLU A 364 18.77 5.37 4.34
C GLU A 364 20.28 5.67 4.52
N ASP A 365 20.97 6.09 3.45
CA ASP A 365 22.34 6.62 3.52
C ASP A 365 22.40 8.06 4.10
N GLY A 366 21.29 8.80 4.10
CA GLY A 366 21.18 10.20 4.50
C GLY A 366 20.89 10.36 6.00
N LEU A 367 20.27 9.36 6.59
CA LEU A 367 20.37 9.07 8.03
C LEU A 367 21.81 8.76 8.47
N SER A 368 22.68 8.41 7.52
CA SER A 368 24.14 8.25 7.72
C SER A 368 24.95 9.52 7.41
N ARG A 369 24.31 10.59 6.90
CA ARG A 369 24.95 11.89 6.55
C ARG A 369 24.36 13.11 7.28
N LYS A 370 23.78 12.93 8.48
CA LYS A 370 23.86 14.02 9.48
C LYS A 370 25.33 14.16 9.89
N LYS A 371 25.86 15.38 9.85
CA LYS A 371 27.15 15.80 10.44
C LYS A 371 27.58 14.84 11.55
N GLY A 372 28.63 14.05 11.28
CA GLY A 372 29.37 13.22 12.22
C GLY A 372 28.54 12.52 13.31
N ARG A 373 27.87 11.40 12.98
CA ARG A 373 27.87 10.27 13.92
C ARG A 373 28.52 9.07 13.25
N PRO A 374 29.67 8.59 13.75
CA PRO A 374 30.35 7.46 13.15
C PRO A 374 29.42 6.24 13.18
N SER A 375 29.38 5.52 12.05
CA SER A 375 28.89 4.13 12.00
C SER A 375 29.39 3.40 13.24
N GLU A 376 28.48 2.97 14.11
CA GLU A 376 28.80 2.36 15.40
C GLU A 376 29.52 1.04 15.13
N GLN A 377 30.85 1.05 15.17
CA GLN A 377 31.64 -0.17 15.15
C GLN A 377 31.70 -0.71 16.58
N TYR A 378 31.25 -1.94 16.74
CA TYR A 378 31.38 -2.72 17.96
C TYR A 378 32.50 -3.72 17.74
N GLU A 379 33.44 -3.82 18.68
CA GLU A 379 34.45 -4.89 18.64
C GLU A 379 33.81 -6.16 19.17
N ILE A 380 33.39 -7.03 18.26
CA ILE A 380 32.90 -8.35 18.61
C ILE A 380 34.08 -9.30 18.47
N THR A 381 34.85 -9.46 19.56
CA THR A 381 36.01 -10.36 19.62
C THR A 381 35.60 -11.82 19.73
N SER A 382 34.38 -12.09 20.22
CA SER A 382 33.79 -13.42 20.30
C SER A 382 32.27 -13.34 20.12
N ALA A 383 31.68 -14.44 19.64
CA ALA A 383 30.24 -14.53 19.40
C ALA A 383 29.45 -14.26 20.69
N VAL A 384 28.45 -13.37 20.62
CA VAL A 384 27.63 -13.02 21.79
C VAL A 384 26.78 -14.21 22.21
N ASN A 385 26.83 -14.55 23.50
CA ASN A 385 26.10 -15.67 24.09
C ASN A 385 24.57 -15.44 24.07
N GLU A 386 23.82 -16.54 23.96
CA GLU A 386 22.35 -16.54 23.97
C GLU A 386 21.73 -15.92 25.22
N SER A 387 22.42 -15.94 26.36
CA SER A 387 21.97 -15.29 27.61
C SER A 387 21.74 -13.78 27.46
N HIS A 388 22.36 -13.15 26.45
CA HIS A 388 22.20 -11.74 26.14
C HIS A 388 21.19 -11.47 25.02
N PHE A 389 20.44 -12.48 24.57
CA PHE A 389 19.43 -12.29 23.54
C PHE A 389 18.23 -11.52 24.08
N PRO A 390 17.61 -10.65 23.28
CA PRO A 390 16.42 -9.91 23.71
C PRO A 390 15.24 -10.86 23.93
N PRO A 391 14.27 -10.46 24.77
CA PRO A 391 13.08 -11.26 25.03
C PRO A 391 12.35 -11.73 23.76
N CYS A 392 12.39 -10.94 22.67
CA CYS A 392 11.74 -11.28 21.42
C CYS A 392 12.42 -12.41 20.63
N ILE A 393 13.76 -12.47 20.66
CA ILE A 393 14.51 -13.57 20.06
C ILE A 393 14.38 -14.81 20.93
N ALA A 394 14.50 -14.66 22.26
CA ALA A 394 14.29 -15.75 23.21
C ALA A 394 12.87 -16.36 23.09
N ALA A 395 11.84 -15.54 22.90
CA ALA A 395 10.48 -16.01 22.66
C ALA A 395 10.36 -16.79 21.36
N GLY A 396 10.93 -16.29 20.25
CA GLY A 396 10.90 -17.00 18.98
C GLY A 396 11.71 -18.30 18.96
N LEU A 397 12.79 -18.39 19.74
CA LEU A 397 13.62 -19.59 19.88
C LEU A 397 12.90 -20.77 20.56
N LYS A 398 11.76 -20.52 21.22
CA LYS A 398 10.88 -21.56 21.78
C LYS A 398 10.07 -22.31 20.71
N GLY A 399 10.11 -21.83 19.46
CA GLY A 399 9.35 -22.37 18.34
C GLY A 399 8.12 -21.52 18.00
N LEU A 400 7.71 -21.56 16.74
CA LEU A 400 6.64 -20.72 16.18
C LEU A 400 5.61 -21.54 15.42
N LYS A 401 4.32 -21.27 15.69
CA LYS A 401 3.21 -21.83 14.90
C LYS A 401 3.15 -21.20 13.51
N ASP A 402 3.21 -19.86 13.44
CA ASP A 402 3.23 -19.06 12.22
C ASP A 402 4.42 -18.07 12.23
N GLY A 403 4.83 -17.56 11.07
CA GLY A 403 5.94 -16.60 10.93
C GLY A 403 7.33 -17.23 10.79
N LYS A 404 7.45 -18.56 10.71
CA LYS A 404 8.73 -19.30 10.68
C LYS A 404 9.72 -18.78 9.62
N LYS A 405 9.27 -18.51 8.38
CA LYS A 405 10.15 -17.97 7.32
C LYS A 405 10.70 -16.58 7.66
N ARG A 406 9.86 -15.72 8.26
CA ARG A 406 10.24 -14.37 8.71
C ARG A 406 11.23 -14.44 9.87
N PHE A 407 11.02 -15.38 10.79
CA PHE A 407 11.91 -15.59 11.92
C PHE A 407 13.27 -16.17 11.50
N VAL A 408 13.33 -17.09 10.53
CA VAL A 408 14.61 -17.58 9.97
C VAL A 408 15.44 -16.43 9.43
N PHE A 409 14.83 -15.54 8.64
CA PHE A 409 15.50 -14.32 8.16
C PHE A 409 16.04 -13.47 9.33
N ILE A 410 15.20 -13.18 10.33
CA ILE A 410 15.60 -12.40 11.52
C ILE A 410 16.78 -13.05 12.23
N LEU A 411 16.69 -14.36 12.50
CA LEU A 411 17.64 -15.10 13.30
C LEU A 411 19.00 -15.19 12.60
N ILE A 412 19.03 -15.45 11.29
CA ILE A 412 20.27 -15.44 10.49
C ILE A 412 20.96 -14.08 10.58
N LYS A 413 20.22 -12.98 10.38
CA LYS A 413 20.79 -11.63 10.41
C LYS A 413 21.25 -11.22 11.79
N PHE A 414 20.47 -11.57 12.80
CA PHE A 414 20.77 -11.29 14.19
C PHE A 414 22.06 -12.00 14.64
N LEU A 415 22.16 -13.32 14.45
CA LEU A 415 23.35 -14.09 14.85
C LEU A 415 24.61 -13.65 14.09
N LYS A 416 24.49 -13.41 12.78
CA LYS A 416 25.61 -12.92 11.97
C LYS A 416 26.15 -11.58 12.46
N LYS A 417 25.27 -10.66 12.86
CA LYS A 417 25.66 -9.37 13.44
C LYS A 417 26.19 -9.46 14.89
N LEU A 418 26.03 -10.61 15.54
CA LEU A 418 26.57 -10.90 16.87
C LEU A 418 27.86 -11.74 16.81
N GLY A 419 28.49 -11.86 15.64
CA GLY A 419 29.79 -12.53 15.48
C GLY A 419 29.72 -14.05 15.45
N TRP A 420 28.54 -14.64 15.24
CA TRP A 420 28.42 -16.09 15.03
C TRP A 420 28.94 -16.46 13.64
N ASP A 421 29.70 -17.55 13.55
CA ASP A 421 30.18 -18.07 12.28
C ASP A 421 29.05 -18.73 11.47
N ASP A 422 29.21 -18.74 10.15
CA ASP A 422 28.19 -19.22 9.22
C ASP A 422 27.77 -20.68 9.50
N GLU A 423 28.66 -21.53 10.03
CA GLU A 423 28.36 -22.93 10.31
C GLU A 423 27.51 -23.08 11.58
N LYS A 424 27.87 -22.39 12.67
CA LYS A 424 27.04 -22.34 13.88
C LYS A 424 25.68 -21.72 13.62
N ILE A 425 25.57 -20.75 12.71
CA ILE A 425 24.27 -20.22 12.30
C ILE A 425 23.44 -21.30 11.60
N ARG A 426 24.03 -22.11 10.72
CA ARG A 426 23.32 -23.22 10.07
C ARG A 426 22.82 -24.24 11.09
N GLU A 427 23.68 -24.63 12.03
CA GLU A 427 23.34 -25.56 13.12
C GLU A 427 22.18 -25.01 13.96
N ALA A 428 22.27 -23.76 14.41
CA ALA A 428 21.23 -23.11 15.22
C ALA A 428 19.87 -23.03 14.49
N ILE A 429 19.85 -22.76 13.19
CA ILE A 429 18.62 -22.74 12.39
C ILE A 429 18.01 -24.14 12.23
N VAL A 430 18.85 -25.15 11.98
CA VAL A 430 18.40 -26.54 11.84
C VAL A 430 17.85 -27.05 13.17
N GLU A 431 18.54 -26.80 14.28
CA GLU A 431 18.10 -27.16 15.62
C GLU A 431 16.79 -26.46 15.99
N TRP A 432 16.72 -25.14 15.83
CA TRP A 432 15.51 -24.36 16.10
C TRP A 432 14.31 -24.88 15.30
N ASN A 433 14.52 -25.30 14.04
CA ASN A 433 13.43 -25.82 13.22
C ASN A 433 12.81 -27.10 13.79
N THR A 434 13.55 -27.88 14.59
CA THR A 434 13.02 -29.08 15.27
C THR A 434 12.02 -28.75 16.39
N ARG A 435 12.11 -27.54 16.97
CA ARG A 435 11.27 -27.05 18.07
C ARG A 435 9.93 -26.48 17.59
N ASN A 436 9.75 -26.33 16.28
CA ASN A 436 8.51 -25.82 15.69
C ASN A 436 7.43 -26.92 15.61
N PRO A 437 6.14 -26.61 15.90
CA PRO A 437 5.03 -27.56 15.75
C PRO A 437 4.93 -28.17 14.34
N GLU A 438 5.26 -27.38 13.33
CA GLU A 438 5.38 -27.80 11.93
C GLU A 438 6.74 -27.33 11.40
N LYS A 439 7.58 -28.27 10.98
CA LYS A 439 8.94 -27.98 10.49
C LYS A 439 8.88 -27.32 9.11
N LEU A 440 9.76 -26.34 8.88
CA LEU A 440 10.04 -25.86 7.52
C LEU A 440 10.78 -26.95 6.73
N SER A 441 10.49 -27.08 5.44
CA SER A 441 11.22 -27.99 4.55
C SER A 441 12.70 -27.62 4.46
N GLN A 442 13.57 -28.61 4.31
CA GLN A 442 15.02 -28.40 4.15
C GLN A 442 15.35 -27.44 2.99
N THR A 443 14.66 -27.56 1.86
CA THR A 443 14.84 -26.68 0.69
C THR A 443 14.66 -25.20 1.02
N ILE A 444 13.63 -24.85 1.81
CA ILE A 444 13.36 -23.47 2.24
C ILE A 444 14.49 -22.96 3.16
N ILE A 445 14.94 -23.80 4.09
CA ILE A 445 16.02 -23.45 5.02
C ILE A 445 17.33 -23.22 4.26
N SER A 446 17.72 -24.14 3.38
CA SER A 446 18.94 -24.00 2.56
C SER A 446 18.88 -22.77 1.66
N THR A 447 17.72 -22.45 1.07
CA THR A 447 17.53 -21.26 0.24
C THR A 447 17.69 -19.97 1.05
N GLN A 448 17.07 -19.91 2.23
CA GLN A 448 17.16 -18.76 3.13
C GLN A 448 18.59 -18.54 3.66
N LEU A 449 19.26 -19.62 4.08
CA LEU A 449 20.66 -19.58 4.54
C LEU A 449 21.58 -19.06 3.43
N LYS A 450 21.50 -19.61 2.23
CA LYS A 450 22.32 -19.17 1.08
C LYS A 450 22.10 -17.70 0.76
N TYR A 451 20.84 -17.27 0.66
CA TYR A 451 20.53 -15.89 0.31
C TYR A 451 20.93 -14.90 1.41
N HIS A 452 20.54 -15.15 2.66
CA HIS A 452 20.74 -14.19 3.74
C HIS A 452 22.16 -14.18 4.32
N LEU A 453 22.92 -15.27 4.29
CA LEU A 453 24.33 -15.21 4.71
C LEU A 453 25.20 -14.39 3.74
N SER A 454 24.83 -14.32 2.45
CA SER A 454 25.60 -13.59 1.42
C SER A 454 25.44 -12.05 1.44
N LYS A 455 24.50 -11.53 2.23
CA LYS A 455 24.15 -10.10 2.25
C LYS A 455 24.50 -9.47 3.60
N ASP A 456 25.20 -8.34 3.61
CA ASP A 456 25.45 -7.60 4.84
C ASP A 456 24.33 -6.58 5.10
N ILE A 457 23.28 -7.02 5.82
CA ILE A 457 22.09 -6.21 6.10
C ILE A 457 21.71 -6.42 7.57
N MET A 458 21.22 -5.36 8.24
CA MET A 458 20.70 -5.45 9.60
C MET A 458 19.37 -6.22 9.65
N PRO A 459 19.07 -6.93 10.75
CA PRO A 459 17.72 -7.41 10.97
C PRO A 459 16.74 -6.22 11.08
N PRO A 460 15.44 -6.43 10.79
CA PRO A 460 14.42 -5.38 10.92
C PRO A 460 14.40 -4.73 12.31
N ASN A 461 13.97 -3.47 12.36
CA ASN A 461 13.71 -2.81 13.64
C ASN A 461 12.53 -3.47 14.37
N CYS A 462 12.53 -3.39 15.71
CA CYS A 462 11.48 -4.02 16.53
C CYS A 462 10.07 -3.52 16.18
N ALA A 463 9.94 -2.25 15.79
CA ALA A 463 8.67 -1.61 15.41
C ALA A 463 8.28 -1.79 13.93
N ALA A 464 9.08 -2.53 13.13
CA ALA A 464 8.77 -2.74 11.72
C ALA A 464 7.54 -3.65 11.58
N SER A 465 6.55 -3.20 10.80
CA SER A 465 5.37 -3.99 10.45
C SER A 465 5.78 -5.27 9.72
N GLY A 466 5.06 -6.35 9.99
CA GLY A 466 5.29 -7.69 9.45
C GLY A 466 6.24 -8.56 10.26
N PHE A 467 6.88 -8.05 11.33
CA PHE A 467 7.93 -8.76 12.08
C PHE A 467 7.56 -9.04 13.55
N TYR A 468 8.27 -8.47 14.52
CA TYR A 468 8.26 -8.93 15.91
C TYR A 468 6.90 -8.79 16.62
N LEU A 469 6.19 -7.67 16.40
CA LEU A 469 4.86 -7.42 16.96
C LEU A 469 3.81 -8.34 16.30
N ASP A 470 3.80 -8.39 14.98
CA ASP A 470 2.81 -9.17 14.20
C ASP A 470 3.00 -10.69 14.33
N MET A 471 4.22 -11.15 14.65
CA MET A 471 4.49 -12.55 15.01
C MET A 471 4.18 -12.86 16.49
N MET A 472 3.73 -11.87 17.27
CA MET A 472 3.41 -12.01 18.69
C MET A 472 4.58 -12.54 19.54
N ILE A 473 5.81 -12.20 19.16
CA ILE A 473 7.03 -12.57 19.90
C ILE A 473 7.62 -11.40 20.70
N CYS A 474 7.10 -10.18 20.55
CA CYS A 474 7.64 -9.01 21.22
C CYS A 474 7.15 -8.90 22.67
N ASN A 475 8.03 -9.18 23.63
CA ASN A 475 7.79 -9.03 25.07
C ASN A 475 8.80 -8.02 25.66
N PRO A 476 8.59 -6.70 25.51
CA PRO A 476 9.64 -5.71 25.80
C PRO A 476 9.94 -5.60 27.30
N ASP A 477 11.22 -5.44 27.62
CA ASP A 477 11.70 -5.11 28.96
C ASP A 477 12.22 -3.65 29.06
N SER A 478 12.87 -3.32 30.17
CA SER A 478 13.40 -1.97 30.42
C SER A 478 14.53 -1.55 29.47
N LEU A 479 15.27 -2.51 28.89
CA LEU A 479 16.34 -2.24 27.92
C LEU A 479 15.78 -2.08 26.50
N CYS A 480 14.67 -2.77 26.17
CA CYS A 480 13.97 -2.62 24.89
C CYS A 480 13.55 -1.17 24.60
N ALA A 481 13.17 -0.39 25.61
CA ALA A 481 12.78 1.02 25.46
C ALA A 481 13.92 1.94 24.97
N LYS A 482 15.18 1.48 25.09
CA LYS A 482 16.39 2.29 24.81
C LYS A 482 17.08 1.93 23.49
N ILE A 483 16.50 1.02 22.70
CA ILE A 483 17.10 0.44 21.49
C ILE A 483 16.08 0.38 20.35
N LYS A 484 16.56 0.32 19.10
CA LYS A 484 15.70 0.27 17.90
C LYS A 484 15.62 -1.13 17.26
N ASN A 485 16.68 -1.93 17.41
CA ASN A 485 16.80 -3.25 16.81
C ASN A 485 17.41 -4.23 17.82
N PRO A 486 17.14 -5.54 17.67
CA PRO A 486 17.55 -6.55 18.64
C PRO A 486 19.08 -6.74 18.76
N VAL A 487 19.87 -6.43 17.72
CA VAL A 487 21.33 -6.54 17.78
C VAL A 487 21.89 -5.58 18.82
N ILE A 488 21.43 -4.31 18.82
CA ILE A 488 21.89 -3.30 19.78
C ILE A 488 21.51 -3.68 21.21
N TYR A 489 20.37 -4.35 21.40
CA TYR A 489 20.00 -4.90 22.71
C TYR A 489 21.10 -5.86 23.20
N SER A 490 21.45 -6.86 22.39
CA SER A 490 22.40 -7.90 22.81
C SER A 490 23.81 -7.36 23.03
N LEU A 491 24.25 -6.42 22.19
CA LEU A 491 25.54 -5.76 22.38
C LEU A 491 25.59 -4.96 23.69
N ARG A 492 24.49 -4.26 24.05
CA ARG A 492 24.41 -3.53 25.33
C ARG A 492 24.28 -4.46 26.53
N SER A 493 23.49 -5.53 26.40
CA SER A 493 23.32 -6.55 27.45
C SER A 493 24.65 -7.25 27.74
N ALA A 494 25.45 -7.53 26.70
CA ALA A 494 26.78 -8.13 26.82
C ALA A 494 27.88 -7.13 27.25
N GLY A 495 27.54 -5.86 27.49
CA GLY A 495 28.51 -4.83 27.88
C GLY A 495 29.55 -4.49 26.81
N ILE A 496 29.29 -4.81 25.53
CA ILE A 496 30.22 -4.58 24.42
C ILE A 496 30.29 -3.08 24.16
N LYS A 497 31.51 -2.54 24.35
CA LYS A 497 31.77 -1.11 24.23
C LYS A 497 31.80 -0.70 22.77
N ARG A 498 31.25 0.49 22.51
CA ARG A 498 31.30 1.16 21.23
C ARG A 498 32.74 1.66 20.99
N ILE A 499 33.29 1.40 19.81
CA ILE A 499 34.57 1.98 19.40
C ILE A 499 34.32 3.30 18.66
N PRO A 500 35.04 4.38 18.98
CA PRO A 500 35.12 5.56 18.12
C PRO A 500 35.89 5.22 16.85
N LYS A 501 35.31 5.46 15.67
CA LYS A 501 35.96 5.17 14.38
C LYS A 501 37.32 5.88 14.30
N SER A 502 38.41 5.15 14.06
CA SER A 502 39.71 5.76 13.75
C SER A 502 39.60 6.45 12.39
N THR A 503 40.01 7.71 12.31
CA THR A 503 40.11 8.47 11.06
C THR A 503 41.35 7.98 10.29
N GLY A 504 41.25 6.81 9.66
CA GLY A 504 42.24 6.31 8.71
C GLY A 504 41.80 6.61 7.28
N ASN A 505 42.42 7.61 6.65
CA ASN A 505 42.49 7.71 5.17
C ASN A 505 43.31 6.52 4.66
N PRO A 506 42.92 5.92 3.53
CA PRO A 506 43.33 6.46 2.22
C PRO A 506 42.20 7.10 1.42
#